data_AF-A0A932GBP9-F1
#
_entry.id   AF-A0A932GBP9-F1
#
_cell.length_a   1.000
_cell.length_b   1.000
_cell.length_c   1.000
_cell.angle_alpha   90.00
_cell.angle_beta   90.00
_cell.angle_gamma   90.00
#
_symmetry.space_group_name_H-M   'P 1'
#
loop_
_entity.id
_entity.type
_entity.pdbx_description
1 polymer ?
#
loop_
_entity_poly.entity_id
_entity_poly.type
_entity_poly.pdbx_seq_one_letter_code
_entity_poly.pdbx_strand_id
1 'polypeptide(L)'
;AESDVLQRAATDARRALARAEASTGTEAVRSAALATRSELTLEVRVANVMGVNVPAIEQKRVARSALARGYSLTGTSVTIDEAAAAFEADVDSAIQLAESELRLTRLAAETQRTSRRVNALQHALIPRLVAERNYILMALDERKRGDHFRLKHVKQTLRRRRVE
;
A
#
# COMPACT_ATOMS: atom_id res chain seq x y z
N ALA A 1 0.48 15.27 10.50
CA ALA A 1 1.52 14.85 11.47
C ALA A 1 2.88 14.72 10.78
N GLU A 2 3.15 13.68 10.00
CA GLU A 2 4.45 13.52 9.32
C GLU A 2 4.67 14.52 8.17
N SER A 3 3.62 14.81 7.39
CA SER A 3 3.67 15.87 6.36
C SER A 3 4.00 17.26 6.94
N ASP A 4 3.46 17.59 8.12
CA ASP A 4 3.74 18.86 8.81
C ASP A 4 5.19 18.94 9.30
N VAL A 5 5.76 17.80 9.69
CA VAL A 5 7.18 17.70 10.11
C VAL A 5 8.09 17.93 8.90
N LEU A 6 7.80 17.32 7.76
CA LEU A 6 8.54 17.57 6.51
C LEU A 6 8.45 19.04 6.10
N GLN A 7 7.27 19.66 6.16
CA GLN A 7 7.12 21.08 5.83
C GLN A 7 7.98 21.97 6.73
N ARG A 8 8.04 21.68 8.03
CA ARG A 8 8.89 22.42 8.97
C ARG A 8 10.37 22.23 8.63
N ALA A 9 10.81 20.99 8.41
CA ALA A 9 12.19 20.68 8.02
C ALA A 9 12.58 21.41 6.72
N ALA A 10 11.71 21.39 5.70
CA ALA A 10 11.92 22.10 4.45
C ALA A 10 11.99 23.63 4.63
N THR A 11 11.14 24.21 5.50
CA THR A 11 11.23 25.65 5.80
C THR A 11 12.52 26.02 6.51
N ASP A 12 12.99 25.18 7.42
CA ASP A 12 14.23 25.42 8.16
C ASP A 12 15.46 25.25 7.26
N ALA A 13 15.46 24.25 6.37
CA ALA A 13 16.49 24.08 5.34
C ALA A 13 16.55 25.27 4.38
N ARG A 14 15.40 25.77 3.91
CA ARG A 14 15.33 26.98 3.07
C ARG A 14 15.84 28.23 3.79
N ARG A 15 15.53 28.39 5.08
CA ARG A 15 16.07 29.50 5.89
C ARG A 15 17.58 29.39 6.07
N ALA A 16 18.10 28.18 6.30
CA ALA A 16 19.54 27.95 6.39
C ALA A 16 20.24 28.28 5.06
N LEU A 17 19.67 27.88 3.93
CA LEU A 17 20.17 28.24 2.60
C LEU A 17 20.20 29.75 2.37
N ALA A 18 19.12 30.46 2.67
CA ALA A 18 19.06 31.91 2.52
C ALA A 18 20.15 32.63 3.35
N ARG A 19 20.45 32.11 4.56
CA ARG A 19 21.55 32.61 5.39
C ARG A 19 22.93 32.32 4.78
N ALA A 20 23.10 31.14 4.18
CA ALA A 20 24.34 30.79 3.48
C ALA A 20 24.59 31.68 2.26
N GLU A 21 23.55 31.91 1.45
CA GLU A 21 23.62 32.78 0.28
C GLU A 21 23.89 34.24 0.66
N ALA A 22 23.26 34.74 1.72
CA ALA A 22 23.48 36.11 2.20
C ALA A 22 24.88 36.32 2.79
N SER A 23 25.51 35.29 3.37
CA SER A 23 26.82 35.41 4.01
C SER A 23 27.99 35.16 3.06
N THR A 24 27.89 34.13 2.21
CA THR A 24 29.02 33.64 1.39
C THR A 24 28.85 33.98 -0.09
N GLY A 25 27.66 34.44 -0.49
CA GLY A 25 27.31 34.68 -1.88
C GLY A 25 26.80 33.42 -2.59
N THR A 26 25.91 33.61 -3.56
CA THR A 26 25.23 32.52 -4.29
C THR A 26 26.22 31.62 -5.06
N GLU A 27 27.26 32.21 -5.66
CA GLU A 27 28.25 31.48 -6.46
C GLU A 27 29.10 30.51 -5.62
N ALA A 28 29.45 30.91 -4.40
CA ALA A 28 30.22 30.07 -3.48
C ALA A 28 29.39 28.86 -3.01
N VAL A 29 28.12 29.08 -2.66
CA VAL A 29 27.18 28.02 -2.28
C VAL A 29 26.97 27.04 -3.43
N ARG A 30 26.80 27.55 -4.66
CA ARG A 30 26.63 26.73 -5.86
C ARG A 30 27.87 25.89 -6.15
N SER A 31 29.05 26.48 -6.02
CA SER A 31 30.33 25.79 -6.22
C SER A 31 30.52 24.66 -5.20
N ALA A 32 30.18 24.88 -3.93
CA ALA A 32 30.21 23.86 -2.89
C ALA A 32 29.21 22.72 -3.14
N ALA A 33 28.00 23.05 -3.63
CA ALA A 33 27.00 22.06 -3.99
C ALA A 33 27.47 21.15 -5.14
N LEU A 34 28.14 21.71 -6.15
CA LEU A 34 28.71 20.93 -7.27
C LEU A 34 29.88 20.03 -6.86
N ALA A 35 30.68 20.47 -5.88
CA ALA A 35 31.78 19.69 -5.34
C ALA A 35 31.31 18.51 -4.45
N THR A 36 30.05 18.52 -4.02
CA THR A 36 29.52 17.52 -3.10
C THR A 36 29.35 16.16 -3.78
N ARG A 37 29.92 15.10 -3.20
CA ARG A 37 29.76 13.72 -3.73
C ARG A 37 28.36 13.19 -3.42
N SER A 38 27.65 12.70 -4.44
CA SER A 38 26.21 12.48 -4.39
C SER A 38 25.77 11.00 -4.35
N GLU A 39 26.50 10.13 -3.65
CA GLU A 39 26.06 8.73 -3.51
C GLU A 39 25.16 8.58 -2.28
N LEU A 40 23.85 8.48 -2.52
CA LEU A 40 22.87 8.06 -1.52
C LEU A 40 22.43 6.63 -1.85
N THR A 41 22.99 5.64 -1.15
CA THR A 41 22.60 4.25 -1.35
C THR A 41 21.35 3.93 -0.52
N LEU A 42 20.21 3.79 -1.18
CA LEU A 42 18.96 3.34 -0.55
C LEU A 42 18.78 1.83 -0.79
N GLU A 43 18.63 1.07 0.29
CA GLU A 43 18.30 -0.35 0.23
C GLU A 43 16.79 -0.53 0.41
N VAL A 44 16.10 -0.98 -0.64
CA VAL A 44 14.66 -1.27 -0.59
C VAL A 44 14.47 -2.77 -0.37
N ARG A 45 13.83 -3.11 0.74
CA ARG A 45 13.38 -4.47 1.07
C ARG A 45 11.87 -4.59 0.91
N VAL A 46 11.39 -5.82 0.84
CA VAL A 46 9.96 -6.12 0.81
C VAL A 46 9.57 -6.75 2.14
N ALA A 47 8.64 -6.12 2.84
CA ALA A 47 8.02 -6.66 4.04
C ALA A 47 6.63 -7.22 3.69
N ASN A 48 6.23 -8.28 4.37
CA ASN A 48 4.89 -8.86 4.23
C ASN A 48 4.03 -8.43 5.42
N VAL A 49 2.94 -7.71 5.15
CA VAL A 49 1.94 -7.32 6.16
C VAL A 49 0.59 -7.85 5.71
N MET A 50 0.01 -8.77 6.49
CA MET A 50 -1.31 -9.37 6.21
C MET A 50 -1.42 -10.02 4.81
N GLY A 51 -0.33 -10.61 4.30
CA GLY A 51 -0.29 -11.21 2.96
C GLY A 51 -0.05 -10.21 1.83
N VAL A 52 0.14 -8.93 2.14
CA VAL A 52 0.44 -7.86 1.17
C VAL A 52 1.93 -7.52 1.22
N ASN A 53 2.57 -7.61 0.06
CA ASN A 53 3.98 -7.23 -0.11
C ASN A 53 4.13 -5.70 -0.18
N VAL A 54 4.56 -5.11 0.93
CA VAL A 54 4.80 -3.68 1.08
C VAL A 54 6.30 -3.37 1.04
N PRO A 55 6.72 -2.28 0.38
CA PRO A 55 8.12 -1.87 0.41
C PRO A 55 8.49 -1.35 1.79
N ALA A 56 9.72 -1.63 2.19
CA ALA A 56 10.38 -1.12 3.38
C ALA A 56 11.74 -0.58 2.95
N ILE A 57 12.02 0.67 3.29
CA ILE A 57 13.29 1.32 2.99
C ILE A 57 14.14 1.20 4.25
N GLU A 58 15.24 0.44 4.18
CA GLU A 58 16.18 0.40 5.29
C GLU A 58 17.07 1.63 5.25
N GLN A 59 16.82 2.54 6.18
CA GLN A 59 17.45 3.84 6.20
C GLN A 59 18.87 3.76 6.78
N LYS A 60 19.89 3.84 5.91
CA LYS A 60 21.20 4.36 6.33
C LYS A 60 21.02 5.87 6.46
N ARG A 61 21.10 6.41 7.68
CA ARG A 61 20.95 7.86 7.93
C ARG A 61 21.74 8.66 6.89
N VAL A 62 21.08 9.64 6.29
CA VAL A 62 21.68 10.53 5.26
C VAL A 62 22.70 11.51 5.85
N ALA A 63 22.83 11.56 7.18
CA ALA A 63 23.78 12.42 7.88
C ALA A 63 25.24 12.05 7.53
N ARG A 64 25.86 12.86 6.67
CA ARG A 64 27.26 12.69 6.28
C ARG A 64 28.15 13.45 7.25
N SER A 65 29.36 12.93 7.52
CA SER A 65 30.37 13.71 8.22
C SER A 65 30.84 14.86 7.32
N ALA A 66 31.32 15.96 7.91
CA ALA A 66 31.83 17.11 7.15
C ALA A 66 32.91 16.71 6.11
N LEU A 67 33.73 15.71 6.42
CA LEU A 67 34.75 15.18 5.51
C LEU A 67 34.19 14.32 4.37
N ALA A 68 33.03 13.67 4.60
CA ALA A 68 32.37 12.83 3.59
C ALA A 68 31.56 13.65 2.56
N ARG A 69 31.34 14.94 2.81
CA ARG A 69 30.61 15.83 1.90
C ARG A 69 31.42 16.23 0.67
N GLY A 70 32.75 16.23 0.75
CA GLY A 70 33.63 16.33 -0.42
C GLY A 70 34.01 17.76 -0.85
N TYR A 71 33.48 18.80 -0.21
CA TYR A 71 33.99 20.18 -0.35
C TYR A 71 35.07 20.51 0.69
N SER A 72 35.93 21.50 0.40
CA SER A 72 37.06 21.85 1.26
C SER A 72 36.61 22.62 2.51
N LEU A 73 36.93 22.10 3.70
CA LEU A 73 36.63 22.74 5.00
C LEU A 73 37.34 24.10 5.19
N THR A 74 38.43 24.36 4.47
CA THR A 74 39.17 25.63 4.56
C THR A 74 38.59 26.75 3.70
N GLY A 75 37.75 26.41 2.72
CA GLY A 75 37.18 27.36 1.76
C GLY A 75 35.67 27.57 1.90
N THR A 76 35.01 26.89 2.84
CA THR A 76 33.56 26.98 3.06
C THR A 76 33.25 27.62 4.42
N SER A 77 32.14 28.35 4.46
CA SER A 77 31.61 28.96 5.68
C SER A 77 30.78 27.95 6.45
N VAL A 78 30.74 28.10 7.78
CA VAL A 78 29.88 27.32 8.69
C VAL A 78 28.40 27.38 8.28
N THR A 79 27.98 28.48 7.66
CA THR A 79 26.61 28.65 7.16
C THR A 79 26.26 27.66 6.04
N ILE A 80 27.23 27.24 5.24
CA ILE A 80 27.04 26.21 4.20
C ILE A 80 26.90 24.83 4.84
N ASP A 81 27.68 24.54 5.90
CA ASP A 81 27.58 23.29 6.65
C ASP A 81 26.22 23.14 7.34
N GLU A 82 25.71 24.22 7.94
CA GLU A 82 24.38 24.25 8.54
C GLU A 82 23.28 24.01 7.51
N ALA A 83 23.38 24.65 6.33
CA ALA A 83 22.44 24.44 5.24
C ALA A 83 22.48 22.98 4.73
N ALA A 84 23.67 22.41 4.54
CA ALA A 84 23.84 21.03 4.12
C ALA A 84 23.22 20.05 5.13
N ALA A 85 23.49 20.23 6.43
CA ALA A 85 22.91 19.39 7.48
C ALA A 85 21.38 19.48 7.53
N ALA A 86 20.81 20.68 7.35
CA ALA A 86 19.37 20.87 7.32
C ALA A 86 18.71 20.18 6.12
N PHE A 87 19.34 20.22 4.93
CA PHE A 87 18.85 19.49 3.76
C PHE A 87 19.02 17.97 3.89
N GLU A 88 20.09 17.48 4.53
CA GLU A 88 20.25 16.05 4.82
C GLU A 88 19.09 15.55 5.71
N ALA A 89 18.67 16.33 6.70
CA ALA A 89 17.53 16.00 7.56
C ALA A 89 16.17 16.09 6.84
N ASP A 90 15.99 17.06 5.94
CA ASP A 90 14.80 17.20 5.10
C ASP A 90 14.64 15.99 4.16
N VAL A 91 15.72 15.57 3.52
CA VAL A 91 15.75 14.37 2.66
C VAL A 91 15.43 13.10 3.46
N ASP A 92 15.98 12.96 4.67
CA ASP A 92 15.70 11.80 5.55
C ASP A 92 14.21 11.73 5.92
N SER A 93 13.60 12.88 6.22
CA SER A 93 12.17 13.01 6.52
C SER A 93 11.31 12.72 5.29
N ALA A 94 11.73 13.17 4.10
CA ALA A 94 11.02 12.93 2.85
C ALA A 94 11.00 11.43 2.49
N ILE A 95 12.10 10.73 2.72
CA ILE A 95 12.20 9.27 2.51
C ILE A 95 11.26 8.52 3.45
N GLN A 96 11.20 8.90 4.74
CA GLN A 96 10.27 8.27 5.70
C GLN A 96 8.81 8.48 5.30
N LEU A 97 8.46 9.70 4.90
CA LEU A 97 7.10 9.99 4.43
C LEU A 97 6.75 9.17 3.19
N ALA A 98 7.65 9.12 2.21
CA ALA A 98 7.45 8.34 0.99
C ALA A 98 7.28 6.83 1.26
N GLU A 99 8.02 6.29 2.24
CA GLU A 99 7.87 4.91 2.69
C GLU A 99 6.47 4.66 3.27
N SER A 100 6.03 5.50 4.20
CA SER A 100 4.70 5.43 4.82
C SER A 100 3.57 5.57 3.79
N GLU A 101 3.66 6.55 2.89
CA GLU A 101 2.66 6.78 1.85
C GLU A 101 2.56 5.60 0.87
N LEU A 102 3.69 5.05 0.45
CA LEU A 102 3.71 3.92 -0.49
C LEU A 102 3.16 2.65 0.16
N ARG A 103 3.47 2.41 1.44
CA ARG A 103 2.90 1.32 2.24
C ARG A 103 1.38 1.45 2.34
N LEU A 104 0.89 2.63 2.73
CA LEU A 104 -0.55 2.90 2.88
C LEU A 104 -1.29 2.74 1.54
N THR A 105 -0.73 3.28 0.46
CA THR A 105 -1.34 3.20 -0.87
C THR A 105 -1.48 1.75 -1.34
N ARG A 106 -0.44 0.92 -1.15
CA ARG A 106 -0.50 -0.52 -1.49
C ARG A 106 -1.53 -1.27 -0.65
N LEU A 107 -1.53 -1.02 0.65
CA LEU A 107 -2.48 -1.68 1.56
C LEU A 107 -3.93 -1.29 1.26
N ALA A 108 -4.17 -0.01 0.97
CA ALA A 108 -5.49 0.49 0.59
C ALA A 108 -6.00 -0.17 -0.70
N ALA A 109 -5.13 -0.31 -1.71
CA ALA A 109 -5.49 -0.97 -2.97
C ALA A 109 -5.90 -2.44 -2.75
N GLU A 110 -5.16 -3.19 -1.93
CA GLU A 110 -5.47 -4.59 -1.66
C GLU A 110 -6.70 -4.75 -0.75
N THR A 111 -6.89 -3.84 0.21
CA THR A 111 -8.11 -3.76 1.03
C THR A 111 -9.34 -3.51 0.16
N GLN A 112 -9.26 -2.61 -0.82
CA GLN A 112 -10.36 -2.34 -1.74
C GLN A 112 -10.68 -3.55 -2.63
N ARG A 113 -9.65 -4.27 -3.12
CA ARG A 113 -9.85 -5.52 -3.87
C ARG A 113 -10.56 -6.58 -3.02
N THR A 114 -10.12 -6.75 -1.78
CA THR A 114 -10.73 -7.70 -0.85
C THR A 114 -12.17 -7.34 -0.53
N SER A 115 -12.44 -6.06 -0.25
CA SER A 115 -13.80 -5.55 -0.02
C SER A 115 -14.72 -5.80 -1.22
N ARG A 116 -14.25 -5.54 -2.45
CA ARG A 116 -15.02 -5.85 -3.68
C ARG A 116 -15.32 -7.35 -3.82
N ARG A 117 -14.36 -8.22 -3.50
CA ARG A 117 -14.57 -9.68 -3.53
C ARG A 117 -15.61 -10.12 -2.50
N VAL A 118 -15.52 -9.62 -1.27
CA VAL A 118 -16.51 -9.90 -0.22
C VAL A 118 -17.90 -9.45 -0.66
N ASN A 119 -18.02 -8.25 -1.24
CA ASN A 119 -19.28 -7.73 -1.74
C ASN A 119 -19.89 -8.61 -2.85
N ALA A 120 -19.07 -9.06 -3.80
CA ALA A 120 -19.50 -9.97 -4.86
C ALA A 120 -19.98 -11.32 -4.31
N LEU A 121 -19.31 -11.86 -3.29
CA LEU A 121 -19.73 -13.09 -2.63
C LEU A 121 -21.09 -12.91 -1.93
N GLN A 122 -21.25 -11.84 -1.16
CA GLN A 122 -22.45 -11.59 -0.35
C GLN A 122 -23.68 -11.28 -1.20
N HIS A 123 -23.54 -10.47 -2.25
CA HIS A 123 -24.69 -9.93 -2.97
C HIS A 123 -24.94 -10.58 -4.33
N ALA A 124 -23.97 -11.33 -4.88
CA ALA A 124 -24.16 -12.04 -6.16
C ALA A 124 -24.06 -13.56 -6.00
N LEU A 125 -22.93 -14.07 -5.50
CA LEU A 125 -22.67 -15.51 -5.53
C LEU A 125 -23.54 -16.29 -4.53
N ILE A 126 -23.56 -15.88 -3.25
CA ILE A 126 -24.34 -16.57 -2.21
C ILE A 126 -25.85 -16.60 -2.57
N PRO A 127 -26.49 -15.47 -2.93
CA PRO A 127 -27.90 -15.48 -3.32
C PRO A 127 -28.19 -16.40 -4.52
N ARG A 128 -27.30 -16.40 -5.52
CA ARG A 128 -27.43 -17.27 -6.70
C ARG A 128 -27.37 -18.75 -6.32
N LEU A 129 -26.38 -19.15 -5.51
CA LEU A 129 -26.23 -20.54 -5.05
C LEU A 129 -27.44 -20.99 -4.20
N VAL A 130 -27.98 -20.09 -3.37
CA VAL A 130 -29.19 -20.34 -2.58
C VAL A 130 -30.40 -20.56 -3.48
N ALA A 131 -30.56 -19.76 -4.54
CA ALA A 131 -31.63 -19.92 -5.52
C ALA A 131 -31.50 -21.24 -6.31
N GLU A 132 -30.29 -21.57 -6.79
CA GLU A 132 -30.00 -22.83 -7.49
C GLU A 132 -30.30 -24.04 -6.59
N ARG A 133 -29.90 -24.01 -5.32
CA ARG A 133 -30.25 -25.05 -4.34
C ARG A 133 -31.76 -25.23 -4.21
N ASN A 134 -32.51 -24.14 -4.06
CA ASN A 134 -33.97 -24.20 -3.91
C ASN A 134 -34.64 -24.78 -5.16
N TYR A 135 -34.14 -24.42 -6.36
CA TYR A 135 -34.62 -24.98 -7.62
C TYR A 135 -34.39 -26.49 -7.69
N ILE A 136 -33.19 -26.96 -7.34
CA ILE A 136 -32.86 -28.39 -7.32
C ILE A 136 -33.77 -29.14 -6.33
N LEU A 137 -33.98 -28.59 -5.13
CA LEU A 137 -34.89 -29.17 -4.14
C LEU A 137 -36.32 -29.29 -4.68
N MET A 138 -36.84 -28.22 -5.29
CA MET A 138 -38.18 -28.22 -5.88
C MET A 138 -38.31 -29.27 -7.00
N ALA A 139 -37.32 -29.37 -7.88
CA ALA A 139 -37.31 -30.36 -8.96
C ALA A 139 -37.24 -31.80 -8.44
N LEU A 140 -36.45 -32.06 -7.38
CA LEU A 140 -36.36 -33.37 -6.74
C LEU A 140 -37.67 -33.76 -6.06
N ASP A 141 -38.30 -32.83 -5.35
CA ASP A 141 -39.59 -33.08 -4.69
C ASP A 141 -40.71 -33.33 -5.69
N GLU A 142 -40.71 -32.61 -6.81
CA GLU A 142 -41.68 -32.85 -7.87
C GLU A 142 -41.48 -34.22 -8.53
N ARG A 143 -40.22 -34.64 -8.73
CA ARG A 143 -39.90 -35.97 -9.22
C ARG A 143 -40.36 -37.07 -8.25
N LYS A 144 -40.12 -36.89 -6.94
CA LYS A 144 -40.62 -37.80 -5.89
C LYS A 144 -42.14 -37.87 -5.87
N ARG A 145 -42.84 -36.74 -6.01
CA ARG A 145 -44.32 -36.70 -6.09
C ARG A 145 -44.83 -37.47 -7.31
N GLY A 146 -44.22 -37.25 -8.48
CA GLY A 146 -44.57 -37.97 -9.71
C GLY A 146 -44.41 -39.49 -9.58
N ASP A 147 -43.29 -39.95 -9.00
CA ASP A 147 -43.04 -41.37 -8.79
C ASP A 147 -43.99 -41.98 -7.74
N HIS A 148 -44.32 -41.25 -6.67
CA HIS A 148 -45.30 -41.69 -5.68
C HIS A 148 -46.69 -41.90 -6.31
N PHE A 149 -47.13 -40.96 -7.16
CA PHE A 149 -48.42 -41.07 -7.84
C PHE A 149 -48.45 -42.27 -8.80
N ARG A 150 -47.38 -42.49 -9.57
CA ARG A 150 -47.22 -43.66 -10.46
C ARG A 150 -47.35 -44.97 -9.68
N LEU A 151 -46.63 -45.11 -8.56
CA LEU A 151 -46.70 -46.30 -7.71
C LEU A 151 -48.10 -46.53 -7.14
N LYS A 152 -48.79 -45.45 -6.72
CA LYS A 152 -50.16 -45.52 -6.21
C LYS A 152 -51.14 -45.99 -7.29
N HIS A 153 -51.00 -45.49 -8.51
CA HIS A 153 -51.86 -45.88 -9.64
C HIS A 153 -51.66 -47.36 -10.00
N VAL A 154 -50.41 -47.84 -10.10
CA VAL A 154 -50.11 -49.26 -10.35
C VAL A 154 -50.72 -50.15 -9.27
N LYS A 155 -50.58 -49.77 -7.99
CA LYS A 155 -51.17 -50.51 -6.86
C LYS A 155 -52.70 -50.56 -6.94
N GLN A 156 -53.36 -49.49 -7.38
CA GLN A 156 -54.81 -49.44 -7.55
C GLN A 156 -55.28 -50.35 -8.69
N THR A 157 -54.58 -50.34 -9.84
CA THR A 157 -54.87 -51.23 -10.97
C THR A 157 -54.72 -52.71 -10.56
N LEU A 158 -53.64 -53.05 -9.85
CA LEU A 158 -53.43 -54.41 -9.34
C LEU A 158 -54.51 -54.85 -8.34
N ARG A 159 -54.99 -53.94 -7.47
CA ARG A 159 -56.09 -54.23 -6.55
C ARG A 159 -57.41 -54.50 -7.28
N ARG A 160 -57.75 -53.69 -8.30
CA ARG A 160 -58.97 -53.91 -9.10
C ARG A 160 -58.98 -55.28 -9.79
N ARG A 161 -57.86 -55.66 -10.42
CA ARG A 161 -57.69 -56.99 -11.05
C ARG A 161 -57.73 -58.18 -10.10
N ARG A 162 -57.66 -57.97 -8.78
CA ARG A 162 -57.65 -59.04 -7.77
C ARG A 162 -59.01 -59.22 -7.10
N VAL A 163 -59.95 -58.31 -7.37
CA VAL A 163 -61.32 -58.32 -6.86
C VAL A 163 -62.28 -58.85 -7.92
N GLU A 164 -61.92 -58.74 -9.20
CA GLU A 164 -62.38 -59.65 -10.28
C GLU A 164 -61.73 -61.02 -10.14
#